data_AF-A0A2W4BF19-F1
#
_entry.id   AF-A0A2W4BF19-F1
#
_cell.length_a   1.000
_cell.length_b   1.000
_cell.length_c   1.000
_cell.angle_alpha   90.00
_cell.angle_beta   90.00
_cell.angle_gamma   90.00
#
_symmetry.space_group_name_H-M   'P 1'
#
loop_
_entity.id
_entity.type
_entity.pdbx_description
1 polymer ?
#
loop_
_entity_poly.entity_id
_entity_poly.type
_entity_poly.pdbx_seq_one_letter_code
_entity_poly.pdbx_strand_id
1 'polypeptide(L)'
;MKNKSNVFMVLLVLNVVFVITGCNKLEKAKENFANDDSYSSKIEEKDKYNAYVDLFSVLSGELAKIEHSYAQKHMDGDGQFMPTDDKTALGYIGVIGSVQRAIEEAEKRLSTKPKMAIDEDVKPLLTVLKKEVLILEEIESYYQEKDFLNDHDEKGKELNSKLVSITKEMNDPIKNFSDNMRTFMSETEKKEREAYKKEGNKISLGMLEFLDTAKEARDVVSNSIAEEGRIDLTTENYVGVNIDVSKALDELKKYPQIQKI
;
A
#
# COMPACT_ATOMS: atom_id res chain seq x y z
N MET A 1 2.30 24.41 -27.95
CA MET A 1 3.37 23.40 -28.12
C MET A 1 4.33 23.46 -26.93
N LYS A 2 4.20 22.52 -26.02
CA LYS A 2 5.27 21.74 -25.37
C LYS A 2 4.57 20.50 -24.82
N ASN A 3 4.82 19.36 -25.43
CA ASN A 3 4.24 18.07 -25.08
C ASN A 3 4.61 17.74 -23.63
N LYS A 4 3.63 17.73 -22.73
CA LYS A 4 3.75 17.15 -21.40
C LYS A 4 3.47 15.65 -21.53
N SER A 5 4.46 14.89 -22.00
CA SER A 5 4.32 13.46 -22.27
C SER A 5 5.44 12.70 -21.59
N ASN A 6 5.05 11.70 -20.79
CA ASN A 6 5.72 10.41 -20.60
C ASN A 6 6.58 10.14 -19.34
N VAL A 7 6.48 10.94 -18.27
CA VAL A 7 7.12 10.55 -16.98
C VAL A 7 6.12 10.41 -15.82
N PHE A 8 4.96 11.08 -15.87
CA PHE A 8 4.05 11.19 -14.71
C PHE A 8 2.88 10.20 -14.66
N MET A 9 2.75 9.29 -15.62
CA MET A 9 1.54 8.45 -15.79
C MET A 9 1.72 6.99 -15.39
N VAL A 10 2.50 6.70 -14.34
CA VAL A 10 2.70 5.30 -13.87
C VAL A 10 2.40 5.09 -12.37
N LEU A 11 2.12 6.14 -11.59
CA LEU A 11 1.90 6.02 -10.13
C LEU A 11 0.46 6.29 -9.71
N LEU A 12 -0.49 5.54 -10.26
CA LEU A 12 -1.85 5.48 -9.73
C LEU A 12 -2.45 4.09 -9.97
N VAL A 13 -1.96 3.10 -9.22
CA VAL A 13 -2.65 1.82 -9.05
C VAL A 13 -3.03 1.68 -7.58
N LEU A 14 -4.21 2.24 -7.27
CA LEU A 14 -4.95 2.05 -6.02
C LEU A 14 -5.08 0.56 -5.69
N ASN A 15 -4.48 0.12 -4.59
CA ASN A 15 -4.86 -1.14 -3.96
C ASN A 15 -5.48 -0.88 -2.59
N VAL A 16 -6.79 -1.10 -2.52
CA VAL A 16 -7.53 -1.28 -1.29
C VAL A 16 -7.05 -2.59 -0.69
N VAL A 17 -6.21 -2.51 0.33
CA VAL A 17 -5.89 -3.64 1.19
C VAL A 17 -6.94 -3.68 2.29
N PHE A 18 -7.87 -4.62 2.19
CA PHE A 18 -8.72 -4.97 3.32
C PHE A 18 -7.88 -5.80 4.29
N VAL A 19 -7.28 -5.13 5.29
CA VAL A 19 -6.84 -5.80 6.50
C VAL A 19 -8.12 -6.31 7.19
N ILE A 20 -8.34 -7.63 7.14
CA ILE A 20 -9.42 -8.25 7.92
C ILE A 20 -9.00 -8.15 9.40
N THR A 21 -9.34 -7.03 10.04
CA THR A 21 -9.23 -6.87 11.50
C THR A 21 -10.26 -7.76 12.16
N GLY A 22 -9.91 -9.03 12.32
CA GLY A 22 -10.49 -9.92 13.33
C GLY A 22 -9.91 -9.66 14.73
N CYS A 23 -9.65 -8.41 15.08
CA CYS A 23 -9.21 -8.02 16.43
C CYS A 23 -10.47 -7.78 17.28
N ASN A 24 -10.82 -8.78 18.09
CA ASN A 24 -11.54 -8.68 19.38
C ASN A 24 -11.88 -10.06 19.94
N LYS A 25 -11.86 -11.12 19.12
CA LYS A 25 -11.99 -12.52 19.57
C LYS A 25 -10.67 -13.28 19.71
N LEU A 26 -9.56 -12.73 19.18
CA LEU A 26 -8.25 -13.39 19.15
C LEU A 26 -7.50 -13.31 20.51
N GLU A 27 -7.67 -12.24 21.28
CA GLU A 27 -7.00 -12.08 22.58
C GLU A 27 -7.38 -13.15 23.60
N LYS A 28 -8.68 -13.49 23.71
CA LYS A 28 -9.15 -14.53 24.63
C LYS A 28 -8.83 -15.97 24.19
N ALA A 29 -8.47 -16.16 22.92
CA ALA A 29 -8.02 -17.45 22.41
C ALA A 29 -6.50 -17.63 22.59
N LYS A 30 -5.71 -16.54 22.50
CA LYS A 30 -4.25 -16.59 22.66
C LYS A 30 -3.78 -17.14 24.01
N GLU A 31 -4.51 -16.87 25.10
CA GLU A 31 -4.11 -17.33 26.44
C GLU A 31 -4.24 -18.85 26.65
N ASN A 32 -5.10 -19.54 25.89
CA ASN A 32 -5.38 -20.97 26.10
C ASN A 32 -4.61 -21.93 25.19
N PHE A 33 -3.90 -21.44 24.17
CA PHE A 33 -3.22 -22.28 23.16
C PHE A 33 -1.71 -22.02 23.03
N ALA A 34 -1.12 -21.21 23.91
CA ALA A 34 0.30 -20.81 23.85
C ALA A 34 1.33 -21.96 24.08
N ASN A 35 0.89 -23.20 24.31
CA ASN A 35 1.76 -24.36 24.57
C ASN A 35 1.91 -25.33 23.38
N ASP A 36 1.45 -24.97 22.18
CA ASP A 36 1.68 -25.75 20.95
C ASP A 36 2.58 -24.98 19.98
N ASP A 37 3.82 -25.46 19.80
CA ASP A 37 4.83 -24.87 18.91
C ASP A 37 4.31 -24.70 17.47
N SER A 38 3.42 -25.59 17.02
CA SER A 38 2.78 -25.53 15.70
C SER A 38 1.83 -24.33 15.57
N TYR A 39 1.09 -24.02 16.63
CA TYR A 39 0.15 -22.89 16.65
C TYR A 39 0.87 -21.55 16.79
N SER A 40 1.90 -21.49 17.63
CA SER A 40 2.77 -20.31 17.77
C SER A 40 3.44 -19.96 16.42
N SER A 41 4.01 -20.95 15.74
CA SER A 41 4.63 -20.77 14.42
C SER A 41 3.66 -20.21 13.37
N LYS A 42 2.38 -20.64 13.37
CA LYS A 42 1.36 -20.12 12.44
C LYS A 42 0.96 -18.67 12.75
N ILE A 43 0.92 -18.29 14.02
CA ILE A 43 0.66 -16.90 14.42
C ILE A 43 1.82 -16.01 13.97
N GLU A 44 3.07 -16.44 14.19
CA GLU A 44 4.24 -15.68 13.75
C GLU A 44 4.30 -15.53 12.23
N GLU A 45 3.99 -16.60 11.49
CA GLU A 45 3.86 -16.54 10.02
C GLU A 45 2.82 -15.52 9.59
N LYS A 46 1.61 -15.56 10.15
CA LYS A 46 0.53 -14.62 9.81
C LYS A 46 0.88 -13.17 10.16
N ASP A 47 1.43 -12.93 11.35
CA ASP A 47 1.84 -11.59 11.77
C ASP A 47 2.91 -11.02 10.83
N LYS A 48 3.86 -11.86 10.41
CA LYS A 48 4.92 -11.48 9.47
C LYS A 48 4.37 -11.19 8.07
N TYR A 49 3.47 -12.02 7.56
CA TYR A 49 2.75 -11.77 6.32
C TYR A 49 2.05 -10.41 6.35
N ASN A 50 1.30 -10.13 7.43
CA ASN A 50 0.57 -8.87 7.58
C ASN A 50 1.52 -7.66 7.62
N ALA A 51 2.64 -7.74 8.34
CA ALA A 51 3.62 -6.66 8.37
C ALA A 51 4.18 -6.33 6.98
N TYR A 52 4.39 -7.34 6.14
CA TYR A 52 4.84 -7.13 4.76
C TYR A 52 3.74 -6.60 3.85
N VAL A 53 2.48 -7.00 4.07
CA VAL A 53 1.32 -6.41 3.38
C VAL A 53 1.16 -4.94 3.76
N ASP A 54 1.31 -4.59 5.04
CA ASP A 54 1.26 -3.20 5.50
C ASP A 54 2.39 -2.37 4.88
N LEU A 55 3.61 -2.92 4.82
CA LEU A 55 4.73 -2.29 4.12
C LEU A 55 4.40 -2.04 2.64
N PHE A 56 3.90 -3.04 1.92
CA PHE A 56 3.47 -2.90 0.52
C PHE A 56 2.36 -1.84 0.34
N SER A 57 1.43 -1.77 1.30
CA SER A 57 0.32 -0.83 1.28
C SER A 57 0.79 0.62 1.45
N VAL A 58 1.72 0.87 2.37
CA VAL A 58 2.21 2.24 2.60
C VAL A 58 3.06 2.76 1.44
N LEU A 59 3.81 1.88 0.75
CA LEU A 59 4.61 2.26 -0.44
C LEU A 59 3.73 2.83 -1.55
N SER A 60 2.64 2.14 -1.88
CA SER A 60 1.71 2.56 -2.94
C SER A 60 0.62 3.54 -2.47
N GLY A 61 0.58 3.81 -1.16
CA GLY A 61 -0.41 4.65 -0.51
C GLY A 61 0.21 5.93 0.04
N GLU A 62 0.58 5.91 1.31
CA GLU A 62 0.95 7.12 2.05
C GLU A 62 2.30 7.70 1.60
N LEU A 63 3.32 6.85 1.40
CA LEU A 63 4.64 7.31 0.97
C LEU A 63 4.56 8.00 -0.39
N ALA A 64 3.91 7.37 -1.37
CA ALA A 64 3.70 7.94 -2.70
C ALA A 64 2.97 9.31 -2.66
N LYS A 65 2.03 9.51 -1.73
CA LYS A 65 1.36 10.81 -1.56
C LYS A 65 2.30 11.87 -1.01
N ILE A 66 3.15 11.53 -0.04
CA ILE A 66 4.12 12.45 0.56
C ILE A 66 5.13 12.89 -0.51
N GLU A 67 5.73 11.94 -1.21
CA GLU A 67 6.66 12.18 -2.33
C GLU A 67 6.03 13.05 -3.41
N HIS A 68 4.81 12.70 -3.84
CA HIS A 68 4.09 13.46 -4.85
C HIS A 68 3.74 14.87 -4.38
N SER A 69 3.33 15.03 -3.11
CA SER A 69 3.06 16.34 -2.51
C SER A 69 4.32 17.20 -2.53
N TYR A 70 5.48 16.65 -2.22
CA TYR A 70 6.75 17.38 -2.30
C TYR A 70 7.08 17.76 -3.74
N ALA A 71 7.08 16.79 -4.65
CA ALA A 71 7.44 16.99 -6.04
C ALA A 71 6.55 18.07 -6.70
N GLN A 72 5.24 18.05 -6.46
CA GLN A 72 4.32 19.05 -7.01
C GLN A 72 4.59 20.49 -6.55
N LYS A 73 5.25 20.67 -5.41
CA LYS A 73 5.45 21.97 -4.77
C LYS A 73 6.87 22.50 -4.92
N HIS A 74 7.85 21.59 -4.96
CA HIS A 74 9.26 21.93 -4.85
C HIS A 74 10.12 21.33 -5.97
N MET A 75 9.53 20.65 -6.96
CA MET A 75 10.26 20.13 -8.12
C MET A 75 9.65 20.60 -9.45
N ASP A 76 10.52 20.87 -10.43
CA ASP A 76 10.10 21.06 -11.82
C ASP A 76 9.90 19.71 -12.53
N GLY A 77 9.59 19.75 -13.83
CA GLY A 77 9.37 18.55 -14.63
C GLY A 77 10.60 17.65 -14.80
N ASP A 78 11.80 18.16 -14.50
CA ASP A 78 13.08 17.45 -14.57
C ASP A 78 13.59 17.06 -13.17
N GLY A 79 12.77 17.22 -12.13
CA GLY A 79 13.09 16.92 -10.74
C GLY A 79 14.04 17.92 -10.08
N GLN A 80 14.26 19.08 -10.70
CA GLN A 80 15.10 20.14 -10.13
C GLN A 80 14.31 20.94 -9.10
N PHE A 81 15.01 21.39 -8.07
CA PHE A 81 14.41 22.19 -7.01
C PHE A 81 13.78 23.48 -7.56
N MET A 82 12.53 23.73 -7.18
CA MET A 82 11.82 24.98 -7.41
C MET A 82 11.87 25.86 -6.15
N PRO A 83 12.24 27.15 -6.28
CA PRO A 83 12.24 28.08 -5.16
C PRO A 83 10.92 28.11 -4.41
N THR A 84 11.01 28.21 -3.09
CA THR A 84 9.84 28.23 -2.21
C THR A 84 9.18 29.60 -2.28
N ASP A 85 7.85 29.62 -2.42
CA ASP A 85 7.03 30.82 -2.28
C ASP A 85 5.97 30.63 -1.19
N ASP A 86 5.25 31.70 -0.84
CA ASP A 86 4.23 31.67 0.21
C ASP A 86 3.13 30.62 -0.02
N LYS A 87 2.89 30.20 -1.27
CA LYS A 87 1.87 29.20 -1.63
C LYS A 87 2.42 27.77 -1.59
N THR A 88 3.70 27.57 -1.84
CA THR A 88 4.33 26.25 -1.81
C THR A 88 4.82 25.87 -0.42
N ALA A 89 5.23 26.84 0.40
CA ALA A 89 5.75 26.64 1.76
C ALA A 89 4.81 25.87 2.73
N LEU A 90 3.49 26.03 2.59
CA LEU A 90 2.49 25.43 3.48
C LEU A 90 1.77 24.22 2.86
N GLY A 91 2.20 23.80 1.67
CA GLY A 91 1.48 22.81 0.85
C GLY A 91 1.99 21.38 0.94
N TYR A 92 3.08 21.14 1.66
CA TYR A 92 3.67 19.81 1.84
C TYR A 92 2.91 19.01 2.90
N ILE A 93 2.55 17.76 2.56
CA ILE A 93 1.97 16.79 3.49
C ILE A 93 3.09 15.88 3.99
N GLY A 94 3.50 16.07 5.24
CA GLY A 94 4.65 15.37 5.86
C GLY A 94 4.32 14.21 6.79
N VAL A 95 3.06 13.78 6.90
CA VAL A 95 2.62 12.82 7.93
C VAL A 95 3.19 11.40 7.70
N ILE A 96 4.44 11.18 8.09
CA ILE A 96 5.22 9.97 7.81
C ILE A 96 4.99 8.82 8.80
N GLY A 97 4.27 9.08 9.91
CA GLY A 97 4.15 8.13 11.01
C GLY A 97 3.56 6.76 10.64
N SER A 98 2.68 6.69 9.64
CA SER A 98 2.17 5.39 9.14
C SER A 98 3.23 4.59 8.38
N VAL A 99 4.09 5.29 7.61
CA VAL A 99 5.21 4.68 6.88
C VAL A 99 6.25 4.14 7.88
N GLN A 100 6.59 4.93 8.89
CA GLN A 100 7.52 4.53 9.96
C GLN A 100 7.06 3.26 10.68
N ARG A 101 5.80 3.22 11.13
CA ARG A 101 5.25 2.03 11.81
C ARG A 101 5.32 0.77 10.93
N ALA A 102 5.04 0.90 9.63
CA ALA A 102 5.12 -0.24 8.72
C ALA A 102 6.57 -0.73 8.55
N ILE A 103 7.54 0.18 8.46
CA ILE A 103 8.98 -0.14 8.41
C ILE A 103 9.42 -0.85 9.70
N GLU A 104 9.03 -0.33 10.86
CA GLU A 104 9.37 -0.88 12.18
C GLU A 104 8.80 -2.30 12.37
N GLU A 105 7.53 -2.51 12.05
CA GLU A 105 6.92 -3.84 12.16
C GLU A 105 7.53 -4.82 11.15
N ALA A 106 7.75 -4.41 9.90
CA ALA A 106 8.43 -5.28 8.92
C ALA A 106 9.84 -5.66 9.36
N GLU A 107 10.62 -4.73 9.93
CA GLU A 107 11.95 -5.01 10.46
C GLU A 107 11.91 -6.00 11.63
N LYS A 108 11.03 -5.76 12.60
CA LYS A 108 10.83 -6.63 13.76
C LYS A 108 10.50 -8.06 13.35
N ARG A 109 9.69 -8.23 12.30
CA ARG A 109 9.26 -9.54 11.79
C ARG A 109 10.25 -10.20 10.82
N LEU A 110 11.21 -9.46 10.25
CA LEU A 110 12.19 -10.00 9.30
C LEU A 110 12.99 -11.19 9.86
N SER A 111 13.32 -11.14 11.15
CA SER A 111 14.09 -12.17 11.85
C SER A 111 13.25 -13.33 12.41
N THR A 112 11.91 -13.19 12.47
CA THR A 112 11.04 -14.22 13.06
C THR A 112 10.90 -15.43 12.15
N LYS A 113 10.53 -16.57 12.74
CA LYS A 113 10.24 -17.81 12.02
C LYS A 113 8.73 -17.89 11.68
N PRO A 114 8.33 -18.69 10.69
CA PRO A 114 9.18 -19.30 9.66
C PRO A 114 9.79 -18.23 8.74
N LYS A 115 10.83 -18.64 7.99
CA LYS A 115 11.37 -17.81 6.91
C LYS A 115 10.38 -17.78 5.76
N MET A 116 10.17 -16.61 5.19
CA MET A 116 9.34 -16.40 4.01
C MET A 116 10.22 -16.12 2.80
N ALA A 117 9.80 -16.54 1.61
CA ALA A 117 10.53 -16.27 0.38
C ALA A 117 10.78 -14.77 0.17
N ILE A 118 9.85 -13.92 0.61
CA ILE A 118 9.93 -12.46 0.48
C ILE A 118 10.91 -11.80 1.46
N ASP A 119 11.47 -12.53 2.43
CA ASP A 119 12.41 -11.98 3.42
C ASP A 119 13.65 -11.37 2.75
N GLU A 120 14.08 -11.94 1.62
CA GLU A 120 15.28 -11.51 0.88
C GLU A 120 15.08 -10.14 0.22
N ASP A 121 13.85 -9.80 -0.17
CA ASP A 121 13.51 -8.51 -0.78
C ASP A 121 13.23 -7.42 0.26
N VAL A 122 12.72 -7.81 1.43
CA VAL A 122 12.39 -6.86 2.50
C VAL A 122 13.63 -6.18 3.07
N LYS A 123 14.73 -6.92 3.26
CA LYS A 123 15.96 -6.36 3.85
C LYS A 123 16.58 -5.18 3.06
N PRO A 124 16.85 -5.30 1.75
CA PRO A 124 17.39 -4.17 0.97
C PRO A 124 16.39 -3.01 0.93
N LEU A 125 15.09 -3.30 0.82
CA LEU A 125 14.03 -2.29 0.84
C LEU A 125 14.01 -1.49 2.16
N LEU A 126 14.02 -2.15 3.31
CA LEU A 126 14.05 -1.47 4.62
C LEU A 126 15.28 -0.57 4.77
N THR A 127 16.42 -0.98 4.22
CA THR A 127 17.66 -0.20 4.29
C THR A 127 17.52 1.14 3.59
N VAL A 128 16.90 1.18 2.41
CA VAL A 128 16.71 2.41 1.65
C VAL A 128 15.54 3.25 2.17
N LEU A 129 14.43 2.62 2.57
CA LEU A 129 13.27 3.33 3.14
C LEU A 129 13.61 4.10 4.42
N LYS A 130 14.45 3.52 5.28
CA LYS A 130 14.90 4.21 6.50
C LYS A 130 15.67 5.49 6.20
N LYS A 131 16.48 5.49 5.14
CA LYS A 131 17.22 6.70 4.72
C LYS A 131 16.26 7.74 4.19
N GLU A 132 15.28 7.34 3.37
CA GLU A 132 14.30 8.25 2.81
C GLU A 132 13.41 8.88 3.88
N VAL A 133 12.92 8.10 4.84
CA VAL A 133 12.13 8.62 5.97
C VAL A 133 12.87 9.73 6.69
N LEU A 134 14.16 9.56 6.99
CA LEU A 134 14.96 10.60 7.64
C LEU A 134 15.03 11.88 6.79
N ILE A 135 15.19 11.74 5.46
CA ILE A 135 15.19 12.89 4.54
C ILE A 135 13.82 13.58 4.54
N LEU A 136 12.72 12.83 4.54
CA LEU A 136 11.35 13.36 4.55
C LEU A 136 11.03 14.07 5.87
N GLU A 137 11.55 13.59 7.00
CA GLU A 137 11.44 14.26 8.31
C GLU A 137 12.25 15.57 8.34
N GLU A 138 13.45 15.58 7.76
CA GLU A 138 14.26 16.80 7.62
C GLU A 138 13.54 17.83 6.73
N ILE A 139 12.92 17.38 5.64
CA ILE A 139 12.08 18.19 4.75
C ILE A 139 10.88 18.77 5.50
N GLU A 140 10.16 17.93 6.25
CA GLU A 140 8.99 18.37 7.03
C GLU A 140 9.39 19.47 8.00
N SER A 141 10.46 19.24 8.78
CA SER A 141 10.97 20.18 9.76
C SER A 141 11.38 21.51 9.11
N TYR A 142 12.13 21.44 8.01
CA TYR A 142 12.61 22.63 7.27
C TYR A 142 11.48 23.59 6.86
N TYR A 143 10.38 23.05 6.33
CA TYR A 143 9.25 23.87 5.91
C TYR A 143 8.34 24.28 7.06
N GLN A 144 8.14 23.43 8.07
CA GLN A 144 7.37 23.77 9.28
C GLN A 144 8.03 24.91 10.06
N GLU A 145 9.35 24.90 10.20
CA GLU A 145 10.13 25.92 10.91
C GLU A 145 10.37 27.19 10.07
N LYS A 146 10.04 27.13 8.77
CA LYS A 146 10.27 28.20 7.78
C LYS A 146 11.74 28.60 7.64
N ASP A 147 12.63 27.62 7.77
CA ASP A 147 14.07 27.82 7.65
C ASP A 147 14.47 28.40 6.28
N PHE A 148 13.67 28.13 5.24
CA PHE A 148 13.84 28.68 3.88
C PHE A 148 13.88 30.22 3.82
N LEU A 149 13.25 30.90 4.78
CA LEU A 149 13.31 32.37 4.89
C LEU A 149 14.69 32.86 5.33
N ASN A 150 15.43 32.04 6.08
CA ASN A 150 16.72 32.38 6.67
C ASN A 150 17.90 32.02 5.76
N ASP A 151 17.81 30.88 5.07
CA ASP A 151 18.89 30.34 4.25
C ASP A 151 18.70 30.51 2.74
N HIS A 152 17.62 31.18 2.32
CA HIS A 152 17.30 31.41 0.91
C HIS A 152 17.25 30.12 0.07
N ASP A 153 16.57 29.09 0.60
CA ASP A 153 16.36 27.77 -0.03
C ASP A 153 17.62 26.90 -0.18
N GLU A 154 18.76 27.26 0.43
CA GLU A 154 19.99 26.47 0.27
C GLU A 154 19.86 25.04 0.83
N LYS A 155 19.32 24.87 2.04
CA LYS A 155 19.02 23.54 2.60
C LYS A 155 17.90 22.84 1.84
N GLY A 156 16.92 23.57 1.32
CA GLY A 156 15.87 23.03 0.45
C GLY A 156 16.43 22.34 -0.80
N LYS A 157 17.40 22.98 -1.48
CA LYS A 157 18.12 22.40 -2.63
C LYS A 157 18.95 21.16 -2.26
N GLU A 158 19.61 21.19 -1.10
CA GLU A 158 20.35 20.05 -0.58
C GLU A 158 19.43 18.86 -0.33
N LEU A 159 18.33 19.07 0.39
CA LEU A 159 17.33 18.05 0.71
C LEU A 159 16.68 17.48 -0.56
N ASN A 160 16.36 18.34 -1.55
CA ASN A 160 15.85 17.88 -2.85
C ASN A 160 16.85 16.95 -3.54
N SER A 161 18.13 17.29 -3.52
CA SER A 161 19.19 16.48 -4.13
C SER A 161 19.35 15.13 -3.43
N LYS A 162 19.26 15.12 -2.08
CA LYS A 162 19.24 13.88 -1.29
C LYS A 162 18.02 13.02 -1.63
N LEU A 163 16.83 13.61 -1.71
CA LEU A 163 15.59 12.91 -2.05
C LEU A 163 15.67 12.29 -3.45
N VAL A 164 16.08 13.06 -4.47
CA VAL A 164 16.25 12.54 -5.83
C VAL A 164 17.28 11.41 -5.90
N SER A 165 18.36 11.49 -5.10
CA SER A 165 19.37 10.43 -5.04
C SER A 165 18.80 9.16 -4.41
N ILE A 166 18.10 9.26 -3.28
CA ILE A 166 17.57 8.07 -2.60
C ILE A 166 16.46 7.41 -3.40
N THR A 167 15.59 8.17 -4.07
CA THR A 167 14.56 7.61 -4.96
C THR A 167 15.18 6.77 -6.09
N LYS A 168 16.34 7.17 -6.62
CA LYS A 168 17.08 6.37 -7.62
C LYS A 168 17.62 5.07 -7.03
N GLU A 169 18.17 5.10 -5.81
CA GLU A 169 18.63 3.91 -5.09
C GLU A 169 17.47 2.95 -4.75
N MET A 170 16.26 3.50 -4.58
CA MET A 170 15.05 2.77 -4.19
C MET A 170 14.33 2.05 -5.31
N ASN A 171 14.57 2.44 -6.57
CA ASN A 171 13.87 1.88 -7.74
C ASN A 171 13.90 0.35 -7.77
N ASP A 172 15.10 -0.25 -7.69
CA ASP A 172 15.25 -1.70 -7.77
C ASP A 172 14.68 -2.42 -6.53
N PRO A 173 15.01 -2.02 -5.28
CA PRO A 173 14.40 -2.61 -4.09
C PRO A 173 12.87 -2.56 -4.06
N ILE A 174 12.27 -1.40 -4.38
CA ILE A 174 10.81 -1.26 -4.43
C ILE A 174 10.22 -2.17 -5.49
N LYS A 175 10.82 -2.19 -6.69
CA LYS A 175 10.33 -3.00 -7.80
C LYS A 175 10.37 -4.49 -7.45
N ASN A 176 11.51 -4.99 -6.97
CA ASN A 176 11.69 -6.40 -6.63
C ASN A 176 10.73 -6.85 -5.53
N PHE A 177 10.68 -6.09 -4.43
CA PHE A 177 9.72 -6.36 -3.34
C PHE A 177 8.29 -6.33 -3.84
N SER A 178 7.89 -5.30 -4.59
CA SER A 178 6.50 -5.15 -5.05
C SER A 178 6.07 -6.27 -5.99
N ASP A 179 6.93 -6.67 -6.93
CA ASP A 179 6.63 -7.73 -7.90
C ASP A 179 6.53 -9.09 -7.22
N ASN A 180 7.49 -9.41 -6.33
CA ASN A 180 7.49 -10.67 -5.59
C ASN A 180 6.37 -10.71 -4.55
N MET A 181 6.06 -9.59 -3.89
CA MET A 181 4.97 -9.53 -2.90
C MET A 181 3.61 -9.71 -3.57
N ARG A 182 3.36 -9.10 -4.74
CA ARG A 182 2.12 -9.36 -5.51
C ARG A 182 1.97 -10.84 -5.87
N THR A 183 3.05 -11.47 -6.33
CA THR A 183 3.06 -12.91 -6.64
C THR A 183 2.77 -13.73 -5.38
N PHE A 184 3.46 -13.43 -4.29
CA PHE A 184 3.30 -14.12 -3.01
C PHE A 184 1.88 -13.98 -2.43
N MET A 185 1.29 -12.78 -2.50
CA MET A 185 -0.10 -12.54 -2.10
C MET A 185 -1.07 -13.36 -2.96
N SER A 186 -0.88 -13.39 -4.28
CA SER A 186 -1.73 -14.17 -5.19
C SER A 186 -1.66 -15.68 -4.91
N GLU A 187 -0.45 -16.22 -4.69
CA GLU A 187 -0.29 -17.63 -4.33
C GLU A 187 -0.88 -17.97 -2.96
N THR A 188 -0.74 -17.07 -1.99
CA THR A 188 -1.33 -17.21 -0.65
C THR A 188 -2.85 -17.26 -0.75
N GLU A 189 -3.45 -16.32 -1.47
CA GLU A 189 -4.90 -16.27 -1.70
C GLU A 189 -5.41 -17.55 -2.39
N LYS A 190 -4.65 -18.08 -3.38
CA LYS A 190 -4.99 -19.36 -4.04
C LYS A 190 -5.01 -20.52 -3.04
N LYS A 191 -3.99 -20.63 -2.18
CA LYS A 191 -3.91 -21.68 -1.15
C LYS A 191 -5.05 -21.56 -0.14
N GLU A 192 -5.38 -20.34 0.28
CA GLU A 192 -6.52 -20.09 1.18
C GLU A 192 -7.85 -20.50 0.54
N ARG A 193 -8.09 -20.14 -0.73
CA ARG A 193 -9.27 -20.58 -1.48
C ARG A 193 -9.37 -22.11 -1.56
N GLU A 194 -8.27 -22.79 -1.85
CA GLU A 194 -8.23 -24.26 -1.87
C GLU A 194 -8.52 -24.88 -0.50
N ALA A 195 -8.01 -24.29 0.58
CA ALA A 195 -8.31 -24.71 1.95
C ALA A 195 -9.80 -24.53 2.27
N TYR A 196 -10.38 -23.36 2.00
CA TYR A 196 -11.80 -23.12 2.23
C TYR A 196 -12.71 -24.05 1.40
N LYS A 197 -12.31 -24.40 0.17
CA LYS A 197 -13.02 -25.41 -0.64
C LYS A 197 -13.01 -26.79 0.03
N LYS A 198 -11.85 -27.23 0.52
CA LYS A 198 -11.71 -28.52 1.21
C LYS A 198 -12.49 -28.56 2.53
N GLU A 199 -12.50 -27.46 3.27
CA GLU A 199 -13.22 -27.30 4.54
C GLU A 199 -14.73 -27.08 4.36
N GLY A 200 -15.20 -26.86 3.13
CA GLY A 200 -16.59 -26.49 2.89
C GLY A 200 -16.98 -25.13 3.46
N ASN A 201 -16.01 -24.23 3.68
CA ASN A 201 -16.23 -22.90 4.23
C ASN A 201 -16.81 -21.95 3.16
N LYS A 202 -18.11 -22.12 2.90
CA LYS A 202 -18.84 -21.38 1.87
C LYS A 202 -18.94 -19.88 2.14
N ILE A 203 -18.89 -19.45 3.40
CA ILE A 203 -18.92 -18.02 3.77
C ILE A 203 -17.63 -17.35 3.30
N SER A 204 -16.46 -17.90 3.67
CA SER A 204 -15.17 -17.33 3.26
C SER A 204 -14.99 -17.37 1.74
N LEU A 205 -15.43 -18.44 1.08
CA LEU A 205 -15.42 -18.50 -0.39
C LEU A 205 -16.32 -17.43 -1.03
N GLY A 206 -17.56 -17.29 -0.54
CA GLY A 206 -18.48 -16.27 -1.04
C GLY A 206 -17.96 -14.85 -0.80
N MET A 207 -17.25 -14.60 0.31
CA MET A 207 -16.60 -13.30 0.56
C MET A 207 -15.50 -13.02 -0.47
N LEU A 208 -14.68 -14.03 -0.78
CA LEU A 208 -13.60 -13.90 -1.75
C LEU A 208 -14.14 -13.71 -3.18
N GLU A 209 -15.20 -14.42 -3.57
CA GLU A 209 -15.89 -14.22 -4.86
C GLU A 209 -16.53 -12.83 -4.99
N PHE A 210 -17.12 -12.33 -3.89
CA PHE A 210 -17.63 -10.97 -3.84
C PHE A 210 -16.50 -9.93 -4.04
N LEU A 211 -15.34 -10.14 -3.39
CA LEU A 211 -14.19 -9.26 -3.57
C LEU A 211 -13.65 -9.28 -5.00
N ASP A 212 -13.61 -10.43 -5.67
CA ASP A 212 -13.21 -10.53 -7.08
C ASP A 212 -14.15 -9.71 -7.97
N THR A 213 -15.46 -9.89 -7.77
CA THR A 213 -16.49 -9.13 -8.51
C THR A 213 -16.36 -7.62 -8.26
N ALA A 214 -16.09 -7.22 -7.02
CA ALA A 214 -15.87 -5.81 -6.67
C ALA A 214 -14.58 -5.23 -7.30
N LYS A 215 -13.52 -6.04 -7.43
CA LYS A 215 -12.29 -5.64 -8.13
C LYS A 215 -12.54 -5.46 -9.63
N GLU A 216 -13.22 -6.41 -10.27
CA GLU A 216 -13.59 -6.31 -11.70
C GLU A 216 -14.45 -5.06 -11.96
N ALA A 217 -15.42 -4.80 -11.10
CA ALA A 217 -16.25 -3.60 -11.13
C ALA A 217 -15.41 -2.30 -11.07
N ARG A 218 -14.46 -2.24 -10.14
CA ARG A 218 -13.53 -1.12 -10.03
C ARG A 218 -12.69 -0.98 -11.29
N ASP A 219 -12.19 -2.08 -11.85
CA ASP A 219 -11.31 -2.06 -13.01
C ASP A 219 -12.05 -1.57 -14.27
N VAL A 220 -13.33 -1.92 -14.44
CA VAL A 220 -14.19 -1.33 -15.48
C VAL A 220 -14.26 0.19 -15.35
N VAL A 221 -14.46 0.70 -14.13
CA VAL A 221 -14.51 2.16 -13.88
C VAL A 221 -13.15 2.80 -14.14
N SER A 222 -12.07 2.21 -13.63
CA SER A 222 -10.71 2.73 -13.80
C SER A 222 -10.29 2.79 -15.27
N ASN A 223 -10.59 1.73 -16.04
CA ASN A 223 -10.28 1.66 -17.47
C ASN A 223 -11.17 2.58 -18.33
N SER A 224 -12.26 3.09 -17.75
CA SER A 224 -13.11 4.09 -18.40
C SER A 224 -12.61 5.52 -18.19
N ILE A 225 -11.53 5.74 -17.43
CA ILE A 225 -10.93 7.06 -17.26
C ILE A 225 -10.02 7.34 -18.45
N ALA A 226 -10.40 8.31 -19.29
CA ALA A 226 -9.61 8.79 -20.41
C ALA A 226 -8.33 9.50 -19.92
N GLU A 227 -7.33 9.67 -20.80
CA GLU A 227 -6.04 10.30 -20.46
C GLU A 227 -6.20 11.70 -19.86
N GLU A 228 -7.22 12.45 -20.27
CA GLU A 228 -7.56 13.77 -19.74
C GLU A 228 -8.32 13.74 -18.39
N GLY A 229 -8.51 12.57 -17.79
CA GLY A 229 -9.21 12.39 -16.51
C GLY A 229 -10.74 12.39 -16.61
N ARG A 230 -11.31 12.40 -17.83
CA ARG A 230 -12.75 12.26 -18.03
C ARG A 230 -13.17 10.80 -17.88
N ILE A 231 -14.19 10.55 -17.07
CA ILE A 231 -14.81 9.24 -16.95
C ILE A 231 -15.74 9.04 -18.16
N ASP A 232 -15.39 8.09 -19.04
CA ASP A 232 -16.19 7.63 -20.19
C ASP A 232 -16.86 6.29 -19.88
N LEU A 233 -17.64 6.28 -18.80
CA LEU A 233 -18.40 5.11 -18.37
C LEU A 233 -19.78 5.14 -19.04
N THR A 234 -20.04 4.21 -19.97
CA THR A 234 -21.36 4.10 -20.59
C THR A 234 -22.41 3.65 -19.57
N THR A 235 -23.67 4.02 -19.80
CA THR A 235 -24.78 3.56 -18.96
C THR A 235 -24.87 2.03 -18.92
N GLU A 236 -24.59 1.35 -20.04
CA GLU A 236 -24.54 -0.11 -20.10
C GLU A 236 -23.45 -0.70 -19.21
N ASN A 237 -22.23 -0.17 -19.27
CA ASN A 237 -21.12 -0.65 -18.43
C ASN A 237 -21.41 -0.42 -16.94
N TYR A 238 -21.96 0.75 -16.59
CA TYR A 238 -22.36 1.05 -15.22
C TYR A 238 -23.46 0.11 -14.69
N VAL A 239 -24.47 -0.16 -15.52
CA VAL A 239 -25.57 -1.09 -15.16
C VAL A 239 -25.03 -2.52 -15.00
N GLY A 240 -24.15 -2.97 -15.90
CA GLY A 240 -23.51 -4.29 -15.81
C GLY A 240 -22.74 -4.45 -14.50
N VAL A 241 -21.86 -3.50 -14.18
CA VAL A 241 -21.10 -3.48 -12.93
C VAL A 241 -22.01 -3.55 -11.69
N ASN A 242 -23.06 -2.74 -11.66
CA ASN A 242 -24.01 -2.73 -10.53
C ASN A 242 -24.76 -4.06 -10.39
N ILE A 243 -25.15 -4.68 -11.50
CA ILE A 243 -25.82 -5.98 -11.51
C ILE A 243 -24.91 -7.05 -10.92
N ASP A 244 -23.65 -7.10 -11.36
CA ASP A 244 -22.71 -8.15 -10.96
C ASP A 244 -22.35 -8.04 -9.48
N VAL A 245 -22.03 -6.83 -9.00
CA VAL A 245 -21.77 -6.59 -7.56
C VAL A 245 -23.00 -6.92 -6.70
N SER A 246 -24.20 -6.53 -7.15
CA SER A 246 -25.44 -6.82 -6.43
C SER A 246 -25.72 -8.32 -6.36
N LYS A 247 -25.55 -9.04 -7.47
CA LYS A 247 -25.69 -10.51 -7.51
C LYS A 247 -24.70 -11.18 -6.57
N ALA A 248 -23.42 -10.80 -6.62
CA ALA A 248 -22.40 -11.38 -5.75
C ALA A 248 -22.71 -11.14 -4.26
N LEU A 249 -23.18 -9.93 -3.92
CA LEU A 249 -23.63 -9.61 -2.57
C LEU A 249 -24.86 -10.44 -2.16
N ASP A 250 -25.81 -10.63 -3.07
CA ASP A 250 -27.01 -11.42 -2.80
C ASP A 250 -26.72 -12.92 -2.65
N GLU A 251 -25.76 -13.47 -3.40
CA GLU A 251 -25.25 -14.82 -3.19
C GLU A 251 -24.58 -14.95 -1.81
N LEU A 252 -23.72 -13.99 -1.43
CA LEU A 252 -23.09 -13.98 -0.11
C LEU A 252 -24.11 -13.95 1.04
N LYS A 253 -25.20 -13.19 0.88
CA LYS A 253 -26.32 -13.13 1.85
C LYS A 253 -27.11 -14.44 1.99
N LYS A 254 -26.92 -15.45 1.13
CA LYS A 254 -27.59 -16.76 1.29
C LYS A 254 -26.93 -17.64 2.33
N TYR A 255 -25.66 -17.41 2.66
CA TYR A 255 -24.91 -18.21 3.62
C TYR A 255 -25.28 -18.03 5.12
N PRO A 256 -25.94 -16.96 5.63
CA PRO A 256 -26.25 -16.83 7.05
C PRO A 256 -27.50 -17.55 7.57
N GLN A 257 -28.13 -18.50 6.86
CA GLN A 257 -29.39 -19.12 7.36
C GLN A 257 -29.26 -20.50 8.02
N ILE A 258 -28.07 -21.09 8.15
CA ILE A 258 -27.93 -22.40 8.80
C ILE A 258 -26.91 -22.32 9.95
N GLN A 259 -27.37 -21.79 11.08
CA GLN A 259 -26.90 -22.22 12.41
C GLN A 259 -27.96 -21.80 13.45
N LYS A 260 -29.07 -22.53 13.48
CA LYS A 260 -29.74 -22.80 14.75
C LYS A 260 -29.15 -24.13 15.25
N ILE A 261 -28.30 -24.04 16.28
CA ILE A 261 -28.07 -25.15 17.20
C ILE A 261 -29.04 -24.92 18.35
#